data_AF-A0A2E2P154-F1
#
_entry.id   AF-A0A2E2P154-F1
#
_cell.length_a   1.000
_cell.length_b   1.000
_cell.length_c   1.000
_cell.angle_alpha   90.00
_cell.angle_beta   90.00
_cell.angle_gamma   90.00
#
_symmetry.space_group_name_H-M   'P 1'
#
loop_
_entity.id
_entity.type
_entity.pdbx_description
1 polymer ?
#
loop_
_entity_poly.entity_id
_entity_poly.type
_entity_poly.pdbx_seq_one_letter_code
_entity_poly.pdbx_strand_id
1 'polypeptide(L)' 'MIDKIAEGKLHKYYKENTLLNQQFFVDNKLDVKGYLKSVNSDLTVTDFKRSSLV' A
#
# COMPACT_ATOMS: atom_id res chain seq x y z
N MET A 1 16.78 14.92 -14.23
CA MET A 1 16.91 13.48 -14.56
C MET A 1 17.00 12.65 -13.27
N ILE A 2 17.81 13.08 -12.30
CA ILE A 2 17.85 12.52 -10.94
C ILE A 2 16.48 12.58 -10.23
N ASP A 3 15.71 13.65 -10.42
CA ASP A 3 14.40 13.80 -9.77
C ASP A 3 13.41 12.70 -10.17
N LYS A 4 13.39 12.32 -11.46
CA LYS A 4 12.54 11.22 -11.95
C LYS A 4 12.95 9.86 -11.36
N ILE A 5 14.24 9.67 -11.04
CA ILE A 5 14.73 8.45 -10.39
C ILE A 5 14.35 8.45 -8.91
N ALA A 6 14.46 9.59 -8.24
CA ALA A 6 14.04 9.75 -6.85
C ALA A 6 12.52 9.50 -6.70
N GLU A 7 11.72 10.04 -7.60
CA GLU A 7 10.27 9.84 -7.65
C GLU A 7 9.91 8.37 -7.87
N GLY A 8 10.59 7.68 -8.79
CA GLY A 8 10.40 6.24 -9.00
C GLY A 8 10.74 5.39 -7.77
N LYS A 9 11.81 5.75 -7.04
CA LYS A 9 12.17 5.09 -5.77
C LYS A 9 11.12 5.31 -4.68
N LEU A 10 10.61 6.54 -4.54
CA LEU A 10 9.53 6.84 -3.61
C LEU A 10 8.27 6.06 -3.95
N HIS A 11 7.89 5.99 -5.23
CA HIS A 11 6.74 5.22 -5.67
C HIS A 11 6.85 3.74 -5.34
N LYS A 12 8.04 3.16 -5.53
CA LYS A 12 8.34 1.78 -5.13
C LYS A 12 8.25 1.61 -3.62
N TYR A 13 8.84 2.51 -2.86
CA TYR A 13 8.79 2.49 -1.40
C TYR A 13 7.35 2.50 -0.88
N TYR A 14 6.48 3.36 -1.41
CA TYR A 14 5.06 3.39 -1.03
C TYR A 14 4.34 2.07 -1.33
N LYS A 15 4.61 1.43 -2.48
CA LYS A 15 3.99 0.14 -2.82
C LYS A 15 4.45 -1.02 -1.93
N GLU A 16 5.69 -0.99 -1.44
CA GLU A 16 6.27 -2.11 -0.67
C GLU A 16 6.17 -1.92 0.85
N ASN A 17 6.21 -0.68 1.34
CA ASN A 17 6.37 -0.37 2.76
C ASN A 17 5.15 0.31 3.39
N THR A 18 4.10 0.64 2.62
CA THR A 18 2.88 1.23 3.18
C THR A 18 1.68 0.33 2.97
N LEU A 19 0.94 0.09 4.06
CA LEU A 19 -0.16 -0.87 4.07
C LEU A 19 -1.25 -0.54 3.06
N LEU A 20 -1.56 0.75 2.85
CA LEU A 20 -2.66 1.20 2.00
C LEU A 20 -2.34 1.18 0.50
N ASN A 21 -1.08 1.44 0.12
CA ASN A 21 -0.68 1.53 -1.29
C ASN A 21 -0.09 0.22 -1.84
N GLN A 22 0.03 -0.81 -1.01
CA GLN A 22 0.45 -2.14 -1.46
C GLN A 22 -0.65 -2.82 -2.27
N GLN A 23 -0.25 -3.76 -3.13
CA GLN A 23 -1.20 -4.62 -3.84
C GLN A 23 -1.97 -5.49 -2.86
N PHE A 24 -3.28 -5.60 -3.08
CA PHE A 24 -4.12 -6.47 -2.28
C PHE A 24 -3.83 -7.94 -2.61
N PHE A 25 -3.47 -8.73 -1.60
CA PHE A 25 -2.99 -10.10 -1.81
C PHE A 25 -4.03 -11.06 -2.42
N VAL A 26 -5.32 -10.75 -2.30
CA VAL A 26 -6.42 -11.55 -2.88
C VAL A 26 -6.67 -11.15 -4.34
N ASP A 27 -6.60 -9.86 -4.66
CA ASP A 27 -6.74 -9.35 -6.01
C ASP A 27 -5.63 -8.32 -6.32
N ASN A 28 -4.63 -8.78 -7.06
CA ASN A 28 -3.46 -7.96 -7.40
C ASN A 28 -3.78 -6.78 -8.34
N LYS A 29 -5.02 -6.66 -8.83
CA LYS A 29 -5.48 -5.53 -9.66
C LYS A 29 -5.82 -4.29 -8.84
N LEU A 30 -6.07 -4.45 -7.54
CA LEU A 30 -6.39 -3.36 -6.63
C LEU A 30 -5.36 -3.24 -5.51
N ASP A 31 -5.26 -2.04 -4.96
CA ASP A 31 -4.51 -1.77 -3.73
C ASP A 31 -5.42 -1.97 -2.50
N VAL A 32 -4.81 -2.09 -1.33
CA VAL A 32 -5.55 -2.26 -0.07
C VAL A 32 -6.52 -1.09 0.16
N LYS A 33 -6.14 0.13 -0.21
CA LYS A 33 -7.01 1.31 -0.13
C LYS A 33 -8.25 1.18 -1.02
N GLY A 34 -8.09 0.72 -2.26
CA GLY A 34 -9.17 0.50 -3.22
C GLY A 34 -10.14 -0.57 -2.73
N TYR A 35 -9.61 -1.63 -2.11
CA TYR A 35 -10.44 -2.62 -1.44
C TYR A 35 -11.27 -1.99 -0.31
N LEU A 36 -10.63 -1.28 0.63
CA LEU A 36 -11.34 -0.66 1.77
C LEU A 36 -12.46 0.27 1.30
N LYS A 37 -12.20 1.09 0.27
CA LYS A 37 -13.19 1.99 -0.34
C LYS A 37 -14.35 1.26 -1.01
N SER A 38 -14.12 0.08 -1.59
CA SER A 38 -15.18 -0.74 -2.19
C SER A 38 -16.15 -1.30 -1.15
N VAL A 39 -15.70 -1.46 0.09
CA VAL A 39 -16.53 -1.88 1.23
C VAL A 39 -17.24 -0.67 1.84
N ASN A 40 -16.50 0.41 2.10
CA ASN A 40 -17.06 1.67 2.60
C ASN A 40 -16.09 2.82 2.27
N SER A 41 -16.62 3.92 1.73
CA SER A 41 -15.82 5.05 1.25
C SER A 41 -14.95 5.72 2.32
N ASP A 42 -15.37 5.67 3.58
CA ASP A 42 -14.67 6.30 4.72
C ASP A 42 -13.80 5.31 5.53
N LEU A 43 -13.73 4.04 5.11
CA LEU A 43 -13.00 3.01 5.82
C LEU A 43 -11.48 3.16 5.60
N THR A 44 -10.73 3.24 6.71
CA THR A 44 -9.27 3.29 6.70
C THR A 44 -8.69 2.45 7.82
N VAL A 45 -7.42 2.05 7.66
CA VAL A 45 -6.65 1.40 8.73
C VAL A 45 -6.12 2.46 9.68
N THR A 46 -6.38 2.30 10.97
CA THR A 46 -5.87 3.20 12.02
C THR A 46 -4.52 2.75 12.58
N ASP A 47 -4.34 1.44 12.77
CA ASP A 47 -3.10 0.86 13.28
C ASP A 47 -2.96 -0.59 12.79
N PHE A 48 -1.72 -1.09 12.65
CA PHE A 48 -1.45 -2.49 12.37
C PHE A 48 -0.12 -2.92 12.98
N LYS A 49 -0.07 -4.16 13.47
CA LYS A 49 1.15 -4.77 14.00
C LYS A 49 1.42 -6.08 13.28
N ARG A 50 2.59 -6.20 12.65
CA ARG A 50 3.07 -7.44 12.04
C ARG A 50 4.21 -8.00 12.89
N SER A 51 4.02 -9.23 13.40
CA SER A 51 5.07 -10.01 14.06
C SER A 51 5.50 -11.15 13.14
N SER A 52 6.80 -11.42 13.06
CA SER A 52 7.35 -12.59 12.38
C SER A 52 8.27 -13.31 13.36
N LEU A 53 8.09 -14.62 13.56
CA LEU A 53 9.15 -15.44 14.12
C LEU A 53 10.18 -15.63 13.00
N VAL A 54 11.41 -15.18 13.22
CA VAL A 54 12.57 -15.69 12.49
C VAL A 54 12.96 -17.02 13.12
#